data_AF-A0AAV6A9R6-F1
#
_entry.id   AF-A0AAV6A9R6-F1
#
_cell.length_a   1.000
_cell.length_b   1.000
_cell.length_c   1.000
_cell.angle_alpha   90.00
_cell.angle_beta   90.00
_cell.angle_gamma   90.00
#
_symmetry.space_group_name_H-M   'P 1'
#
loop_
_entity.id
_entity.type
_entity.pdbx_description
1 polymer ?
#
loop_
_entity_poly.entity_id
_entity_poly.type
_entity_poly.pdbx_seq_one_letter_code
_entity_poly.pdbx_strand_id
1 'polypeptide(L)'
;MPFAYFERLSRRQQGIYLKSDRISAVPLPDATALRPLVVELGAALESGDRALTESASQRLASALSRELGLPSVRVTVLAARPHAKWGELHGLYESTGKPGKPPTITLWMRTARQKRVVAFRTFLRTLLHEMGHHLDYTLLRLEDSLHTQGFYQRESHLFHQLVTDGGPGMATLDEQLARMERTVDDYAAAIKGVPDAKLSKRPDDKNWSAKETLCHVRDIEEAFMMRFQSVLAMDEPKFLPVEPDRWAVERQYQRNDAQETLAAFRARRDETLRFLRGLKPEQWNRGGIHATRGKMTIKDFVELLAWHDDNHLDQLKRALDGKA
;
A
#
# COMPACT_ATOMS: atom_id res chain seq x y z
N MET A 1 5.78 -15.99 0.97
CA MET A 1 5.17 -17.20 1.56
C MET A 1 3.67 -17.13 1.29
N PRO A 2 3.01 -18.23 0.89
CA PRO A 2 1.56 -18.22 0.65
C PRO A 2 0.78 -17.82 1.90
N PHE A 3 -0.37 -17.17 1.70
CA PHE A 3 -1.25 -16.79 2.80
C PHE A 3 -1.82 -18.00 3.53
N ALA A 4 -2.22 -17.78 4.78
CA ALA A 4 -2.77 -18.78 5.69
C ALA A 4 -3.88 -19.68 5.12
N TYR A 5 -4.68 -19.17 4.17
CA TYR A 5 -5.80 -19.90 3.59
C TYR A 5 -5.38 -20.82 2.41
N PHE A 6 -4.15 -20.71 1.92
CA PHE A 6 -3.65 -21.48 0.77
C PHE A 6 -3.78 -22.99 0.97
N GLU A 7 -3.44 -23.49 2.16
CA GLU A 7 -3.56 -24.91 2.51
C GLU A 7 -5.01 -25.41 2.56
N ARG A 8 -5.99 -24.50 2.65
CA ARG A 8 -7.41 -24.82 2.65
C ARG A 8 -8.03 -24.80 1.25
N LEU A 9 -7.27 -24.37 0.24
CA LEU A 9 -7.72 -24.32 -1.15
C LEU A 9 -7.67 -25.72 -1.79
N SER A 10 -8.59 -25.99 -2.71
CA SER A 10 -8.47 -27.15 -3.59
C SER A 10 -7.20 -27.08 -4.44
N ARG A 11 -6.68 -28.23 -4.93
CA ARG A 11 -5.50 -28.24 -5.83
C ARG A 11 -5.65 -27.33 -7.04
N ARG A 12 -6.88 -27.22 -7.59
CA ARG A 12 -7.20 -26.31 -8.69
C ARG A 12 -7.01 -24.85 -8.25
N GLN A 13 -7.58 -24.45 -7.12
CA GLN A 13 -7.45 -23.11 -6.56
C GLN A 13 -6.02 -22.77 -6.15
N GLN A 14 -5.25 -23.72 -5.62
CA GLN A 14 -3.82 -23.54 -5.36
C GLN A 14 -3.04 -23.24 -6.66
N GLY A 15 -3.37 -23.93 -7.75
CA GLY A 15 -2.82 -23.62 -9.07
C GLY A 15 -3.14 -22.21 -9.55
N ILE A 16 -4.38 -21.75 -9.35
CA ILE A 16 -4.80 -20.37 -9.67
C ILE A 16 -4.07 -19.35 -8.78
N TYR A 17 -3.99 -19.63 -7.48
CA TYR A 17 -3.28 -18.80 -6.49
C TYR A 17 -1.84 -18.57 -6.93
N LEU A 18 -1.09 -19.64 -7.21
CA LEU A 18 0.33 -19.54 -7.59
C LEU A 18 0.52 -18.82 -8.93
N LYS A 19 -0.42 -18.93 -9.87
CA LYS A 19 -0.40 -18.15 -11.12
C LYS A 19 -0.59 -16.66 -10.85
N SER A 20 -1.58 -16.29 -10.04
CA SER A 20 -1.82 -14.90 -9.63
C SER A 20 -0.63 -14.33 -8.87
N ASP A 21 -0.05 -15.10 -7.96
CA ASP A 21 1.04 -14.66 -7.06
C ASP A 21 2.34 -14.34 -7.81
N ARG A 22 2.59 -15.00 -8.94
CA ARG A 22 3.78 -14.76 -9.78
C ARG A 22 3.75 -13.42 -10.52
N ILE A 23 2.59 -12.78 -10.64
CA ILE A 23 2.42 -11.55 -11.40
C ILE A 23 2.33 -10.41 -10.38
N SER A 24 3.43 -9.70 -10.17
CA SER A 24 3.52 -8.67 -9.12
C SER A 24 3.35 -7.24 -9.64
N ALA A 25 3.32 -7.04 -10.95
CA ALA A 25 3.30 -5.72 -11.58
C ALA A 25 2.37 -5.68 -12.80
N VAL A 26 1.76 -4.52 -13.00
CA VAL A 26 0.96 -4.16 -14.19
C VAL A 26 1.42 -2.78 -14.66
N PRO A 27 2.29 -2.68 -15.68
CA PRO A 27 2.75 -1.40 -16.18
C PRO A 27 1.62 -0.67 -16.91
N LEU A 28 1.50 0.62 -16.65
CA LEU A 28 0.67 1.56 -17.41
C LEU A 28 1.57 2.27 -18.43
N PRO A 29 1.41 2.02 -19.74
CA PRO A 29 2.26 2.62 -20.77
C PRO A 29 2.38 4.15 -20.68
N ASP A 30 1.27 4.85 -20.43
CA ASP A 30 1.22 6.29 -20.17
C ASP A 30 0.45 6.61 -18.88
N ALA A 31 1.08 6.28 -17.75
CA ALA A 31 0.54 6.62 -16.43
C ALA A 31 0.33 8.14 -16.24
N THR A 32 1.09 9.00 -16.93
CA THR A 32 1.04 10.46 -16.77
C THR A 32 -0.27 11.02 -17.33
N ALA A 33 -0.75 10.50 -18.46
CA ALA A 33 -2.03 10.89 -19.05
C ALA A 33 -3.24 10.58 -18.15
N LEU A 34 -3.11 9.63 -17.23
CA LEU A 34 -4.18 9.25 -16.29
C LEU A 34 -4.22 10.14 -15.03
N ARG A 35 -3.13 10.82 -14.67
CA ARG A 35 -3.03 11.61 -13.43
C ARG A 35 -4.08 12.72 -13.32
N PRO A 36 -4.43 13.48 -14.38
CA PRO A 36 -5.52 14.46 -14.28
C PRO A 36 -6.87 13.87 -13.88
N LEU A 37 -7.15 12.62 -14.25
CA LEU A 37 -8.39 11.93 -13.86
C LEU A 37 -8.37 11.50 -12.39
N VAL A 38 -7.18 11.21 -11.86
CA VAL A 38 -6.95 10.90 -10.44
C VAL A 38 -7.18 12.16 -9.59
N VAL A 39 -6.65 13.30 -10.04
CA VAL A 39 -6.88 14.64 -9.46
C VAL A 39 -8.38 14.98 -9.46
N GLU A 40 -9.06 14.79 -10.60
CA GLU A 40 -10.50 15.02 -10.74
C GLU A 40 -11.31 14.16 -9.77
N LEU A 41 -10.96 12.87 -9.65
CA LEU A 41 -11.61 11.97 -8.70
C LEU A 41 -11.44 12.43 -7.25
N GLY A 42 -10.26 12.92 -6.87
CA GLY A 42 -10.01 13.49 -5.55
C GLY A 42 -10.93 14.66 -5.24
N ALA A 43 -10.98 15.65 -6.12
CA ALA A 43 -11.85 16.82 -5.96
C ALA A 43 -13.34 16.44 -5.92
N ALA A 44 -13.77 15.50 -6.77
CA ALA A 44 -15.14 15.02 -6.78
C ALA A 44 -15.51 14.32 -5.46
N LEU A 45 -14.62 13.48 -4.92
CA LEU A 45 -14.84 12.80 -3.65
C LEU A 45 -14.91 13.80 -2.48
N GLU A 46 -13.99 14.75 -2.42
CA GLU A 46 -13.92 15.78 -1.37
C GLU A 46 -15.18 16.66 -1.33
N SER A 47 -15.79 16.93 -2.48
CA SER A 47 -17.07 17.65 -2.54
C SER A 47 -18.22 16.93 -1.81
N GLY A 48 -18.10 15.61 -1.61
CA GLY A 48 -19.14 14.77 -1.03
C GLY A 48 -20.32 14.49 -1.95
N ASP A 49 -20.27 14.94 -3.22
CA ASP A 49 -21.27 14.69 -4.26
C ASP A 49 -21.07 13.28 -4.87
N ARG A 50 -22.10 12.45 -4.71
CA ARG A 50 -22.11 11.06 -5.18
C ARG A 50 -22.09 10.95 -6.70
N ALA A 51 -22.85 11.78 -7.40
CA ALA A 51 -22.95 11.72 -8.86
C ALA A 51 -21.64 12.18 -9.52
N LEU A 52 -21.03 13.23 -8.99
CA LEU A 52 -19.70 13.67 -9.45
C LEU A 52 -18.64 12.60 -9.18
N THR A 53 -18.63 12.01 -7.98
CA THR A 53 -17.69 10.94 -7.62
C THR A 53 -17.85 9.71 -8.52
N GLU A 54 -19.09 9.29 -8.82
CA GLU A 54 -19.38 8.19 -9.74
C GLU A 54 -18.88 8.49 -11.15
N SER A 55 -19.17 9.69 -11.66
CA SER A 55 -18.76 10.12 -12.99
C SER A 55 -17.22 10.15 -13.14
N ALA A 56 -16.51 10.71 -12.14
CA ALA A 56 -15.05 10.74 -12.12
C ALA A 56 -14.45 9.34 -12.00
N SER A 57 -15.03 8.48 -11.15
CA SER A 57 -14.59 7.08 -11.01
C SER A 57 -14.76 6.29 -12.32
N GLN A 58 -15.90 6.47 -13.01
CA GLN A 58 -16.15 5.85 -14.31
C GLN A 58 -15.15 6.34 -15.37
N ARG A 59 -14.81 7.64 -15.41
CA ARG A 59 -13.79 8.17 -16.33
C ARG A 59 -12.43 7.53 -16.10
N LEU A 60 -11.97 7.48 -14.85
CA LEU A 60 -10.70 6.86 -14.49
C LEU A 60 -10.68 5.36 -14.85
N ALA A 61 -11.72 4.61 -14.49
CA ALA A 61 -11.84 3.18 -14.81
C ALA A 61 -11.84 2.93 -16.33
N SER A 62 -12.57 3.75 -17.10
CA SER A 62 -12.62 3.62 -18.56
C SER A 62 -11.28 3.94 -19.22
N ALA A 63 -10.55 4.93 -18.70
CA ALA A 63 -9.22 5.27 -19.16
C ALA A 63 -8.22 4.15 -18.84
N LEU A 64 -8.26 3.59 -17.63
CA LEU A 64 -7.46 2.43 -17.24
C LEU A 64 -7.75 1.21 -18.12
N SER A 65 -9.03 0.89 -18.37
CA SER A 65 -9.40 -0.19 -19.26
C SER A 65 -8.82 0.01 -20.66
N ARG A 66 -8.90 1.23 -21.22
CA ARG A 66 -8.32 1.52 -22.54
C ARG A 66 -6.80 1.37 -22.53
N GLU A 67 -6.14 1.91 -21.52
CA GLU A 67 -4.68 1.90 -21.36
C GLU A 67 -4.12 0.46 -21.27
N LEU A 68 -4.86 -0.41 -20.57
CA LEU A 68 -4.48 -1.80 -20.34
C LEU A 68 -5.09 -2.79 -21.36
N GLY A 69 -5.85 -2.29 -22.35
CA GLY A 69 -6.53 -3.13 -23.35
C GLY A 69 -7.62 -4.04 -22.76
N LEU A 70 -8.24 -3.64 -21.66
CA LEU A 70 -9.31 -4.38 -20.98
C LEU A 70 -10.68 -4.09 -21.62
N PRO A 71 -11.63 -5.04 -21.53
CA PRO A 71 -13.04 -4.77 -21.78
C PRO A 71 -13.59 -3.61 -20.94
N SER A 72 -14.76 -3.09 -21.34
CA SER A 72 -15.41 -2.03 -20.57
C SER A 72 -15.96 -2.56 -19.24
N VAL A 73 -15.88 -1.72 -18.21
CA VAL A 73 -16.42 -1.97 -16.88
C VAL A 73 -17.26 -0.76 -16.44
N ARG A 74 -18.38 -1.02 -15.77
CA ARG A 74 -19.24 0.02 -15.19
C ARG A 74 -18.82 0.30 -13.75
N VAL A 75 -18.85 1.56 -13.33
CA VAL A 75 -18.64 1.95 -11.93
C VAL A 75 -19.92 2.54 -11.37
N THR A 76 -20.31 2.10 -10.18
CA THR A 76 -21.43 2.61 -9.39
C THR A 76 -20.91 3.07 -8.02
N VAL A 77 -21.28 4.26 -7.58
CA VAL A 77 -20.90 4.80 -6.26
C VAL A 77 -22.13 4.97 -5.39
N LEU A 78 -22.11 4.31 -4.24
CA LEU A 78 -23.16 4.33 -3.23
C LEU A 78 -22.77 5.19 -2.03
N ALA A 79 -23.78 5.72 -1.33
CA ALA A 79 -23.58 6.65 -0.23
C ALA A 79 -22.94 5.98 0.99
N ALA A 80 -23.56 4.94 1.56
CA ALA A 80 -23.07 4.27 2.77
C ALA A 80 -23.10 2.76 2.63
N ARG A 81 -22.08 2.10 3.20
CA ARG A 81 -21.93 0.65 3.22
C ARG A 81 -23.07 -0.01 4.02
N PRO A 82 -23.68 -1.11 3.53
CA PRO A 82 -24.55 -1.93 4.36
C PRO A 82 -23.76 -2.52 5.55
N HIS A 83 -24.37 -2.55 6.73
CA HIS A 83 -23.74 -3.17 7.91
C HIS A 83 -23.87 -4.70 7.80
N ALA A 84 -22.79 -5.40 7.45
CA ALA A 84 -22.76 -6.86 7.40
C ALA A 84 -21.86 -7.45 8.51
N LYS A 85 -22.23 -8.62 9.04
CA LYS A 85 -21.44 -9.36 10.06
C LYS A 85 -20.26 -10.17 9.47
N TRP A 86 -20.11 -10.20 8.14
CA TRP A 86 -19.12 -10.99 7.42
C TRP A 86 -18.14 -10.09 6.65
N GLY A 87 -17.05 -9.70 7.30
CA GLY A 87 -15.90 -9.05 6.66
C GLY A 87 -16.14 -7.63 6.12
N GLU A 88 -15.05 -6.89 5.94
CA GLU A 88 -15.09 -5.55 5.36
C GLU A 88 -15.10 -5.62 3.83
N LEU A 89 -16.28 -5.58 3.19
CA LEU A 89 -16.40 -5.43 1.72
C LEU A 89 -15.96 -4.03 1.29
N HIS A 90 -14.71 -3.82 0.89
CA HIS A 90 -14.20 -2.49 0.55
C HIS A 90 -14.77 -1.98 -0.78
N GLY A 91 -14.92 -2.84 -1.78
CA GLY A 91 -15.66 -2.65 -3.03
C GLY A 91 -16.38 -3.96 -3.42
N LEU A 92 -17.05 -3.97 -4.56
CA LEU A 92 -17.65 -5.19 -5.12
C LEU A 92 -17.56 -5.22 -6.64
N TYR A 93 -16.87 -6.22 -7.17
CA TYR A 93 -16.85 -6.55 -8.60
C TYR A 93 -17.86 -7.66 -8.92
N GLU A 94 -18.86 -7.35 -9.75
CA GLU A 94 -19.90 -8.28 -10.17
C GLU A 94 -19.85 -8.50 -11.69
N SER A 95 -19.59 -9.75 -12.11
CA SER A 95 -19.87 -10.17 -13.47
C SER A 95 -21.37 -10.38 -13.61
N THR A 96 -22.01 -9.70 -14.56
CA THR A 96 -23.48 -9.71 -14.66
C THR A 96 -24.05 -11.06 -15.13
N GLY A 97 -23.21 -12.01 -15.53
CA GLY A 97 -23.59 -13.33 -16.04
C GLY A 97 -24.47 -13.31 -17.31
N LYS A 98 -24.77 -12.11 -17.82
CA LYS A 98 -25.68 -11.87 -18.95
C LYS A 98 -24.86 -11.49 -20.18
N PRO A 99 -25.10 -12.12 -21.34
CA PRO A 99 -24.41 -11.78 -22.58
C PRO A 99 -24.55 -10.29 -22.91
N GLY A 100 -23.42 -9.63 -23.21
CA GLY A 100 -23.39 -8.25 -23.69
C GLY A 100 -23.50 -7.14 -22.62
N LYS A 101 -23.60 -7.47 -21.32
CA LYS A 101 -23.54 -6.46 -20.25
C LYS A 101 -22.15 -6.42 -19.60
N PRO A 102 -21.51 -5.24 -19.50
CA PRO A 102 -20.21 -5.13 -18.85
C PRO A 102 -20.32 -5.48 -17.36
N PRO A 103 -19.25 -6.02 -16.75
CA PRO A 103 -19.18 -6.17 -15.30
C PRO A 103 -19.32 -4.82 -14.60
N THR A 104 -19.72 -4.85 -13.32
CA THR A 104 -19.94 -3.65 -12.51
C THR A 104 -19.04 -3.65 -11.28
N ILE A 105 -18.36 -2.53 -11.04
CA ILE A 105 -17.63 -2.19 -9.82
C ILE A 105 -18.53 -1.30 -8.97
N THR A 106 -18.77 -1.69 -7.73
CA THR A 106 -19.52 -0.89 -6.76
C THR A 106 -18.60 -0.39 -5.65
N LEU A 107 -18.64 0.90 -5.37
CA LEU A 107 -17.82 1.57 -4.34
C LEU A 107 -18.72 2.33 -3.36
N TRP A 108 -18.22 2.55 -2.14
CA TRP A 108 -18.89 3.37 -1.14
C TRP A 108 -18.05 4.61 -0.81
N MET A 109 -18.65 5.79 -0.95
CA MET A 109 -17.93 7.05 -0.71
C MET A 109 -17.98 7.53 0.75
N ARG A 110 -18.77 6.89 1.62
CA ARG A 110 -18.87 7.26 3.05
C ARG A 110 -18.67 6.07 3.98
N THR A 111 -18.05 6.35 5.12
CA THR A 111 -17.80 5.37 6.20
C THR A 111 -19.10 4.82 6.77
N ALA A 112 -19.10 3.52 7.10
CA ALA A 112 -20.30 2.82 7.57
C ALA A 112 -20.87 3.38 8.89
N ARG A 113 -19.99 3.81 9.82
CA ARG A 113 -20.38 4.20 11.18
C ARG A 113 -20.64 5.69 11.35
N GLN A 114 -19.84 6.55 10.70
CA GLN A 114 -19.88 8.00 10.89
C GLN A 114 -20.46 8.75 9.68
N LYS A 115 -20.73 8.05 8.56
CA LYS A 115 -21.23 8.64 7.29
C LYS A 115 -20.37 9.79 6.74
N ARG A 116 -19.12 9.88 7.19
CA ARG A 116 -18.11 10.82 6.67
C ARG A 116 -17.57 10.31 5.34
N VAL A 117 -17.25 11.24 4.44
CA VAL A 117 -16.55 10.92 3.18
C VAL A 117 -15.27 10.14 3.50
N VAL A 118 -15.01 9.07 2.77
CA VAL A 118 -13.80 8.26 2.96
C VAL A 118 -12.58 9.03 2.46
N ALA A 119 -11.40 8.76 3.03
CA ALA A 119 -10.17 9.39 2.54
C ALA A 119 -9.93 9.03 1.06
N PHE A 120 -9.44 9.99 0.28
CA PHE A 120 -9.16 9.80 -1.15
C PHE A 120 -8.30 8.58 -1.44
N ARG A 121 -7.19 8.42 -0.72
CA ARG A 121 -6.29 7.26 -0.88
C ARG A 121 -7.02 5.94 -0.64
N THR A 122 -7.90 5.89 0.37
CA THR A 122 -8.73 4.70 0.63
C THR A 122 -9.68 4.43 -0.54
N PHE A 123 -10.39 5.45 -1.02
CA PHE A 123 -11.32 5.30 -2.13
C PHE A 123 -10.62 4.84 -3.42
N LEU A 124 -9.50 5.48 -3.77
CA LEU A 124 -8.73 5.14 -4.96
C LEU A 124 -8.19 3.71 -4.88
N ARG A 125 -7.62 3.29 -3.74
CA ARG A 125 -7.15 1.92 -3.56
C ARG A 125 -8.27 0.90 -3.69
N THR A 126 -9.46 1.20 -3.17
CA THR A 126 -10.63 0.35 -3.39
C THR A 126 -10.98 0.25 -4.88
N LEU A 127 -11.04 1.37 -5.61
CA LEU A 127 -11.29 1.34 -7.05
C LEU A 127 -10.25 0.49 -7.78
N LEU A 128 -8.96 0.67 -7.47
CA LEU A 128 -7.87 -0.09 -8.10
C LEU A 128 -7.88 -1.56 -7.71
N HIS A 129 -8.32 -1.90 -6.50
CA HIS A 129 -8.54 -3.28 -6.06
C HIS A 129 -9.59 -3.97 -6.93
N GLU A 130 -10.74 -3.34 -7.14
CA GLU A 130 -11.80 -3.89 -7.99
C GLU A 130 -11.39 -3.93 -9.48
N MET A 131 -10.59 -2.95 -9.94
CA MET A 131 -9.94 -3.02 -11.25
C MET A 131 -8.95 -4.20 -11.35
N GLY A 132 -8.29 -4.55 -10.25
CA GLY A 132 -7.45 -5.75 -10.15
C GLY A 132 -8.24 -7.02 -10.41
N HIS A 133 -9.44 -7.15 -9.80
CA HIS A 133 -10.35 -8.25 -10.09
C HIS A 133 -10.77 -8.27 -11.57
N HIS A 134 -11.09 -7.11 -12.15
CA HIS A 134 -11.42 -7.02 -13.57
C HIS A 134 -10.27 -7.50 -14.46
N LEU A 135 -9.04 -7.08 -14.17
CA LEU A 135 -7.82 -7.47 -14.88
C LEU A 135 -7.56 -8.98 -14.77
N ASP A 136 -7.74 -9.56 -13.59
CA ASP A 136 -7.54 -10.99 -13.34
C ASP A 136 -8.43 -11.83 -14.26
N TYR A 137 -9.71 -11.49 -14.36
CA TYR A 137 -10.65 -12.23 -15.19
C TYR A 137 -10.47 -11.97 -16.68
N THR A 138 -10.16 -10.74 -17.09
CA THR A 138 -10.19 -10.35 -18.51
C THR A 138 -8.84 -10.49 -19.21
N LEU A 139 -7.78 -9.94 -18.61
CA LEU A 139 -6.45 -9.92 -19.19
C LEU A 139 -5.67 -11.18 -18.81
N LEU A 140 -5.62 -11.50 -17.52
CA LEU A 140 -4.87 -12.67 -17.03
C LEU A 140 -5.64 -13.98 -17.22
N ARG A 141 -6.95 -13.90 -17.49
CA ARG A 141 -7.86 -15.04 -17.71
C ARG A 141 -7.77 -16.07 -16.59
N LEU A 142 -7.66 -15.58 -15.35
CA LEU A 142 -7.73 -16.42 -14.17
C LEU A 142 -9.18 -16.85 -13.94
N GLU A 143 -9.38 -18.13 -13.61
CA GLU A 143 -10.72 -18.66 -13.35
C GLU A 143 -11.32 -18.13 -12.03
N ASP A 144 -10.46 -17.67 -11.12
CA ASP A 144 -10.81 -17.05 -9.86
C ASP A 144 -9.80 -15.95 -9.53
N SER A 145 -10.24 -14.90 -8.83
CA SER A 145 -9.39 -13.77 -8.45
C SER A 145 -9.13 -13.81 -6.95
N LEU A 146 -8.19 -14.66 -6.57
CA LEU A 146 -7.77 -14.84 -5.18
C LEU A 146 -6.86 -13.70 -4.74
N HIS A 147 -7.09 -13.18 -3.53
CA HIS A 147 -6.23 -12.17 -2.89
C HIS A 147 -4.88 -12.78 -2.49
N THR A 148 -3.94 -12.83 -3.44
CA THR A 148 -2.56 -13.31 -3.27
C THR A 148 -1.61 -12.14 -2.99
N GLN A 149 -0.36 -12.43 -2.62
CA GLN A 149 0.64 -11.38 -2.46
C GLN A 149 0.87 -10.66 -3.79
N GLY A 150 0.94 -11.40 -4.90
CA GLY A 150 0.99 -10.83 -6.26
C GLY A 150 -0.20 -9.92 -6.59
N PHE A 151 -1.43 -10.29 -6.20
CA PHE A 151 -2.61 -9.43 -6.40
C PHE A 151 -2.46 -8.06 -5.71
N TYR A 152 -2.08 -8.05 -4.42
CA TYR A 152 -1.87 -6.80 -3.68
C TYR A 152 -0.69 -5.99 -4.25
N GLN A 153 0.35 -6.67 -4.74
CA GLN A 153 1.47 -6.00 -5.40
C GLN A 153 1.05 -5.34 -6.72
N ARG A 154 0.17 -5.96 -7.52
CA ARG A 154 -0.39 -5.34 -8.75
C ARG A 154 -1.22 -4.10 -8.43
N GLU A 155 -2.11 -4.17 -7.46
CA GLU A 155 -2.90 -3.01 -6.99
C GLU A 155 -1.97 -1.86 -6.61
N SER A 156 -0.96 -2.17 -5.79
CA SER A 156 -0.02 -1.15 -5.32
C SER A 156 0.85 -0.62 -6.45
N HIS A 157 1.24 -1.45 -7.42
CA HIS A 157 1.97 -1.02 -8.62
C HIS A 157 1.12 -0.06 -9.48
N LEU A 158 -0.17 -0.34 -9.67
CA LEU A 158 -1.09 0.60 -10.34
C LEU A 158 -1.20 1.92 -9.57
N PHE A 159 -1.40 1.83 -8.25
CA PHE A 159 -1.51 2.99 -7.39
C PHE A 159 -0.31 3.93 -7.53
N HIS A 160 0.92 3.40 -7.39
CA HIS A 160 2.14 4.21 -7.42
C HIS A 160 2.48 4.78 -8.81
N GLN A 161 1.95 4.21 -9.90
CA GLN A 161 2.10 4.81 -11.24
C GLN A 161 1.14 5.98 -11.46
N LEU A 162 -0.09 5.85 -10.94
CA LEU A 162 -1.18 6.83 -11.09
C LEU A 162 -1.03 8.03 -10.15
N VAL A 163 -0.32 7.83 -9.06
CA VAL A 163 -0.17 8.79 -7.99
C VAL A 163 1.30 9.21 -7.96
N THR A 164 1.57 10.46 -8.34
CA THR A 164 2.90 11.09 -8.19
C THR A 164 2.78 12.37 -7.37
N ASP A 165 3.87 12.78 -6.73
CA ASP A 165 3.99 13.99 -5.92
C ASP A 165 3.16 15.19 -6.46
N GLY A 166 2.36 15.81 -5.59
CA GLY A 166 1.72 17.12 -5.82
C GLY A 166 0.28 17.12 -6.36
N GLY A 167 -0.41 15.97 -6.45
CA GLY A 167 -1.86 15.94 -6.72
C GLY A 167 -2.70 16.49 -5.55
N PRO A 168 -3.95 16.97 -5.78
CA PRO A 168 -4.81 17.45 -4.70
C PRO A 168 -5.05 16.32 -3.70
N GLY A 169 -4.77 16.61 -2.43
CA GLY A 169 -4.82 15.66 -1.32
C GLY A 169 -3.52 14.88 -1.07
N MET A 170 -2.40 15.18 -1.74
CA MET A 170 -1.09 14.59 -1.43
C MET A 170 -0.12 15.56 -0.74
N ALA A 171 0.55 15.01 0.25
CA ALA A 171 1.69 15.61 0.92
C ALA A 171 2.84 15.84 -0.08
N THR A 172 3.25 17.09 -0.23
CA THR A 172 4.54 17.55 -0.79
C THR A 172 5.71 16.80 -0.17
N LEU A 173 6.88 16.87 -0.82
CA LEU A 173 8.11 16.27 -0.28
C LEU A 173 8.42 16.77 1.14
N ASP A 174 8.21 18.06 1.40
CA ASP A 174 8.37 18.64 2.73
C ASP A 174 7.37 18.05 3.73
N GLU A 175 6.13 17.81 3.33
CA GLU A 175 5.13 17.14 4.17
C GLU A 175 5.47 15.66 4.40
N GLN A 176 6.11 14.96 3.45
CA GLN A 176 6.60 13.59 3.66
C GLN A 176 7.78 13.56 4.64
N LEU A 177 8.73 14.49 4.51
CA LEU A 177 9.86 14.61 5.44
C LEU A 177 9.37 14.99 6.85
N ALA A 178 8.41 15.91 6.96
CA ALA A 178 7.78 16.27 8.24
C ALA A 178 7.00 15.10 8.84
N ARG A 179 6.34 14.28 8.00
CA ARG A 179 5.68 13.04 8.44
C ARG A 179 6.70 12.04 8.97
N MET A 180 7.80 11.81 8.27
CA MET A 180 8.89 10.95 8.75
C MET A 180 9.52 11.47 10.05
N GLU A 181 9.66 12.77 10.22
CA GLU A 181 10.20 13.35 11.47
C GLU A 181 9.27 13.06 12.65
N ARG A 182 7.95 13.20 12.45
CA ARG A 182 6.95 12.95 13.50
C ARG A 182 6.80 11.47 13.86
N THR A 183 6.93 10.54 12.91
CA THR A 183 6.56 9.13 13.16
C THR A 183 7.34 8.52 14.31
N VAL A 184 8.62 8.85 14.50
CA VAL A 184 9.41 8.34 15.64
C VAL A 184 8.79 8.73 16.99
N ASP A 185 8.25 9.95 17.09
CA ASP A 185 7.54 10.41 18.30
C ASP A 185 6.21 9.69 18.48
N ASP A 186 5.51 9.38 17.39
CA ASP A 186 4.27 8.60 17.43
C ASP A 186 4.52 7.16 17.91
N TYR A 187 5.62 6.53 17.50
CA TYR A 187 6.07 5.23 18.03
C TYR A 187 6.43 5.32 19.52
N ALA A 188 7.18 6.37 19.90
CA ALA A 188 7.53 6.61 21.30
C ALA A 188 6.30 6.77 22.19
N ALA A 189 5.30 7.53 21.73
CA ALA A 189 4.04 7.71 22.42
C ALA A 189 3.26 6.40 22.54
N ALA A 190 3.22 5.58 21.49
CA ALA A 190 2.48 4.32 21.47
C ALA A 190 3.01 3.28 22.48
N ILE A 191 4.33 3.26 22.73
CA ILE A 191 4.95 2.29 23.66
C ILE A 191 5.19 2.85 25.07
N LYS A 192 4.91 4.14 25.31
CA LYS A 192 5.19 4.80 26.58
C LYS A 192 4.46 4.12 27.74
N GLY A 193 5.22 3.67 28.74
CA GLY A 193 4.67 3.03 29.93
C GLY A 193 4.08 1.63 29.70
N VAL A 194 4.26 1.05 28.50
CA VAL A 194 3.80 -0.31 28.19
C VAL A 194 4.83 -1.32 28.72
N PRO A 195 4.43 -2.29 29.57
CA PRO A 195 5.36 -3.31 30.06
C PRO A 195 5.90 -4.20 28.93
N ASP A 196 7.15 -4.66 29.07
CA ASP A 196 7.82 -5.47 28.05
C ASP A 196 7.06 -6.76 27.68
N ALA A 197 6.43 -7.40 28.67
CA ALA A 197 5.60 -8.59 28.46
C ALA A 197 4.44 -8.32 27.49
N LYS A 198 3.87 -7.10 27.49
CA LYS A 198 2.82 -6.70 26.54
C LYS A 198 3.41 -6.33 25.18
N LEU A 199 4.58 -5.67 25.14
CA LEU A 199 5.28 -5.35 23.90
C LEU A 199 5.70 -6.60 23.11
N SER A 200 6.07 -7.66 23.82
CA SER A 200 6.56 -8.93 23.25
C SER A 200 5.45 -9.88 22.83
N LYS A 201 4.22 -9.67 23.32
CA LYS A 201 3.09 -10.55 23.05
C LYS A 201 2.65 -10.43 21.60
N ARG A 202 2.73 -11.53 20.84
CA ARG A 202 2.13 -11.65 19.51
C ARG A 202 0.60 -11.82 19.63
N PRO A 203 -0.20 -11.22 18.73
CA PRO A 203 -1.64 -11.47 18.66
C PRO A 203 -1.97 -12.93 18.31
N ASP A 204 -1.19 -13.51 17.39
CA ASP A 204 -1.25 -14.91 16.96
C ASP A 204 0.11 -15.36 16.38
N ASP A 205 0.21 -16.60 15.92
CA ASP A 205 1.47 -17.17 15.40
C ASP A 205 1.98 -16.52 14.11
N LYS A 206 1.14 -15.77 13.40
CA LYS A 206 1.41 -15.20 12.07
C LYS A 206 1.68 -13.71 12.10
N ASN A 207 1.26 -13.03 13.17
CA ASN A 207 1.40 -11.59 13.33
C ASN A 207 2.50 -11.25 14.32
N TRP A 208 3.28 -10.22 13.98
CA TRP A 208 4.32 -9.72 14.86
C TRP A 208 3.78 -9.04 16.11
N SER A 209 4.58 -9.10 17.16
CA SER A 209 4.38 -8.27 18.35
C SER A 209 4.70 -6.80 18.07
N ALA A 210 4.32 -5.93 19.01
CA ALA A 210 4.70 -4.52 18.96
C ALA A 210 6.23 -4.33 18.95
N LYS A 211 6.96 -5.14 19.73
CA LYS A 211 8.43 -5.14 19.80
C LYS A 211 9.06 -5.53 18.46
N GLU A 212 8.55 -6.58 17.82
CA GLU A 212 9.05 -7.03 16.52
C GLU A 212 8.78 -6.00 15.42
N THR A 213 7.63 -5.35 15.46
CA THR A 213 7.27 -4.29 14.52
C THR A 213 8.20 -3.08 14.68
N LEU A 214 8.53 -2.71 15.92
CA LEU A 214 9.49 -1.64 16.20
C LEU A 214 10.92 -1.99 15.74
N CYS A 215 11.38 -3.23 15.95
CA CYS A 215 12.67 -3.69 15.43
C CYS A 215 12.71 -3.67 13.91
N HIS A 216 11.62 -4.04 13.26
CA HIS A 216 11.50 -4.01 11.81
C HIS A 216 11.63 -2.61 11.23
N VAL A 217 10.93 -1.60 11.77
CA VAL A 217 11.06 -0.23 11.24
C VAL A 217 12.45 0.36 11.45
N ARG A 218 13.10 0.04 12.58
CA ARG A 218 14.51 0.39 12.83
C ARG A 218 15.42 -0.17 11.74
N ASP A 219 15.23 -1.43 11.36
CA ASP A 219 16.09 -2.13 10.40
C ASP A 219 15.76 -1.74 8.94
N ILE A 220 14.51 -1.39 8.65
CA ILE A 220 14.10 -0.84 7.37
C ILE A 220 14.72 0.55 7.14
N GLU A 221 14.82 1.38 8.18
CA GLU A 221 15.48 2.68 8.08
C GLU A 221 16.92 2.55 7.55
N GLU A 222 17.67 1.61 8.11
CA GLU A 222 19.05 1.30 7.67
C GLU A 222 19.10 0.82 6.22
N ALA A 223 18.18 -0.07 5.83
CA ALA A 223 18.08 -0.56 4.47
C ALA A 223 17.77 0.56 3.46
N PHE A 224 16.94 1.54 3.85
CA PHE A 224 16.62 2.69 3.00
C PHE A 224 17.80 3.66 2.90
N MET A 225 18.53 3.92 3.99
CA MET A 225 19.75 4.72 3.94
C MET A 225 20.76 4.14 2.93
N MET A 226 21.01 2.83 2.97
CA MET A 226 21.89 2.17 2.00
C MET A 226 21.40 2.34 0.56
N ARG A 227 20.08 2.32 0.32
CA ARG A 227 19.50 2.57 -1.01
C ARG A 227 19.72 3.99 -1.47
N PHE A 228 19.45 4.98 -0.61
CA PHE A 228 19.65 6.39 -0.94
C PHE A 228 21.12 6.67 -1.30
N GLN A 229 22.06 6.18 -0.50
CA GLN A 229 23.49 6.30 -0.78
C GLN A 229 23.87 5.62 -2.11
N SER A 230 23.32 4.43 -2.38
CA SER A 230 23.56 3.73 -3.64
C SER A 230 23.04 4.50 -4.86
N VAL A 231 21.84 5.11 -4.76
CA VAL A 231 21.29 5.95 -5.84
C VAL A 231 22.17 7.16 -6.14
N LEU A 232 22.86 7.71 -5.14
CA LEU A 232 23.80 8.82 -5.36
C LEU A 232 25.15 8.35 -5.91
N ALA A 233 25.62 7.19 -5.49
CA ALA A 233 26.94 6.69 -5.87
C ALA A 233 26.96 5.99 -7.24
N MET A 234 25.82 5.44 -7.68
CA MET A 234 25.74 4.57 -8.86
C MET A 234 24.67 5.04 -9.84
N ASP A 235 24.86 4.69 -11.11
CA ASP A 235 23.83 4.85 -12.13
C ASP A 235 22.91 3.62 -12.12
N GLU A 236 21.61 3.86 -11.93
CA GLU A 236 20.54 2.85 -11.90
C GLU A 236 20.86 1.57 -11.09
N PRO A 237 21.23 1.69 -9.79
CA PRO A 237 21.50 0.52 -8.94
C PRO A 237 20.30 -0.42 -8.86
N LYS A 238 20.56 -1.72 -8.75
CA LYS A 238 19.52 -2.75 -8.63
C LYS A 238 19.31 -3.09 -7.15
N PHE A 239 18.07 -3.00 -6.69
CA PHE A 239 17.71 -3.26 -5.30
C PHE A 239 16.99 -4.60 -5.16
N LEU A 240 17.56 -5.47 -4.33
CA LEU A 240 16.95 -6.72 -3.95
C LEU A 240 15.82 -6.49 -2.93
N PRO A 241 14.82 -7.38 -2.90
CA PRO A 241 13.82 -7.38 -1.85
C PRO A 241 14.47 -7.57 -0.48
N VAL A 242 13.92 -6.92 0.54
CA VAL A 242 14.20 -7.28 1.93
C VAL A 242 13.37 -8.51 2.29
N GLU A 243 13.86 -9.32 3.23
CA GLU A 243 13.15 -10.49 3.78
C GLU A 243 12.86 -10.26 5.27
N PRO A 244 11.80 -9.51 5.62
CA PRO A 244 11.61 -9.05 6.99
C PRO A 244 11.36 -10.16 8.01
N ASP A 245 10.60 -11.20 7.61
CA ASP A 245 10.34 -12.36 8.48
C ASP A 245 11.62 -13.11 8.82
N ARG A 246 12.53 -13.20 7.85
CA ARG A 246 13.84 -13.81 8.04
C ARG A 246 14.70 -12.98 8.99
N TRP A 247 14.74 -11.65 8.80
CA TRP A 247 15.46 -10.75 9.70
C TRP A 247 14.92 -10.81 11.13
N ALA A 248 13.60 -10.90 11.32
CA ALA A 248 13.02 -11.01 12.65
C ALA A 248 13.53 -12.22 13.43
N VAL A 249 13.72 -13.35 12.75
CA VAL A 249 14.30 -14.57 13.31
C VAL A 249 15.81 -14.43 13.51
N GLU A 250 16.55 -14.09 12.46
CA GLU A 250 18.02 -14.03 12.47
C GLU A 250 18.56 -12.99 13.46
N ARG A 251 17.89 -11.84 13.58
CA ARG A 251 18.25 -10.73 14.48
C ARG A 251 17.54 -10.81 15.83
N GLN A 252 16.79 -11.89 16.06
CA GLN A 252 16.15 -12.22 17.33
C GLN A 252 15.32 -11.05 17.90
N TYR A 253 14.42 -10.47 17.10
CA TYR A 253 13.70 -9.24 17.47
C TYR A 253 13.01 -9.32 18.84
N GLN A 254 12.44 -10.48 19.19
CA GLN A 254 11.79 -10.69 20.50
C GLN A 254 12.72 -10.51 21.70
N ARG A 255 14.03 -10.65 21.53
CA ARG A 255 15.05 -10.51 22.58
C ARG A 255 15.59 -9.09 22.69
N ASN A 256 15.24 -8.20 21.77
CA ASN A 256 15.72 -6.81 21.78
C ASN A 256 14.98 -6.02 22.87
N ASP A 257 15.66 -5.05 23.48
CA ASP A 257 14.99 -4.06 24.33
C ASP A 257 14.26 -3.02 23.47
N ALA A 258 13.00 -2.74 23.82
CA ALA A 258 12.16 -1.85 23.01
C ALA A 258 12.59 -0.38 23.10
N GLN A 259 13.12 0.07 24.24
CA GLN A 259 13.57 1.45 24.42
C GLN A 259 14.90 1.68 23.69
N GLU A 260 15.84 0.75 23.79
CA GLU A 260 17.08 0.78 23.01
C GLU A 260 16.79 0.73 21.50
N THR A 261 15.84 -0.10 21.08
CA THR A 261 15.40 -0.19 19.68
C THR A 261 14.80 1.14 19.20
N LEU A 262 13.94 1.77 20.01
CA LEU A 262 13.38 3.08 19.69
C LEU A 262 14.46 4.17 19.60
N ALA A 263 15.42 4.18 20.53
CA ALA A 263 16.54 5.12 20.49
C ALA A 263 17.39 4.93 19.23
N ALA A 264 17.66 3.68 18.85
CA ALA A 264 18.39 3.35 17.63
C ALA A 264 17.59 3.71 16.36
N PHE A 265 16.26 3.59 16.37
CA PHE A 265 15.41 4.05 15.28
C PHE A 265 15.46 5.57 15.14
N ARG A 266 15.36 6.30 16.25
CA ARG A 266 15.49 7.78 16.26
C ARG A 266 16.81 8.24 15.68
N ALA A 267 17.92 7.66 16.15
CA ALA A 267 19.25 8.02 15.67
C ALA A 267 19.39 7.82 14.14
N ARG A 268 18.89 6.68 13.63
CA ARG A 268 18.88 6.39 12.18
C ARG A 268 17.97 7.36 11.42
N ARG A 269 16.77 7.65 11.93
CA ARG A 269 15.85 8.60 11.30
C ARG A 269 16.44 10.00 11.21
N ASP A 270 17.08 10.47 12.28
CA ASP A 270 17.75 11.77 12.28
C ASP A 270 18.87 11.84 11.23
N GLU A 271 19.62 10.74 11.06
CA GLU A 271 20.63 10.62 10.01
C GLU A 271 20.01 10.65 8.60
N THR A 272 18.95 9.87 8.37
CA THR A 272 18.19 9.87 7.11
C THR A 272 17.65 11.25 6.77
N LEU A 273 17.02 11.94 7.72
CA LEU A 273 16.46 13.27 7.48
C LEU A 273 17.56 14.30 7.18
N ARG A 274 18.70 14.26 7.89
CA ARG A 274 19.85 15.12 7.57
C ARG A 274 20.39 14.84 6.18
N PHE A 275 20.53 13.56 5.80
CA PHE A 275 20.98 13.16 4.48
C PHE A 275 20.04 13.68 3.39
N LEU A 276 18.74 13.44 3.54
CA LEU A 276 17.71 13.83 2.57
C LEU A 276 17.61 15.36 2.42
N ARG A 277 17.65 16.11 3.53
CA ARG A 277 17.65 17.58 3.53
C ARG A 277 18.91 18.18 2.86
N GLY A 278 20.00 17.42 2.78
CA GLY A 278 21.23 17.82 2.11
C GLY A 278 21.24 17.59 0.59
N LEU A 279 20.21 16.95 0.03
CA LEU A 279 20.15 16.65 -1.40
C LEU A 279 19.87 17.89 -2.25
N LYS A 280 20.56 17.99 -3.38
CA LYS A 280 20.27 18.98 -4.42
C LYS A 280 18.97 18.65 -5.14
N PRO A 281 18.23 19.64 -5.66
CA PRO A 281 16.96 19.44 -6.37
C PRO A 281 17.00 18.34 -7.45
N GLU A 282 18.09 18.24 -8.21
CA GLU A 282 18.24 17.29 -9.31
C GLU A 282 18.45 15.85 -8.80
N GLN A 283 19.06 15.70 -7.62
CA GLN A 283 19.36 14.39 -7.03
C GLN A 283 18.09 13.64 -6.63
N TRP A 284 17.03 14.36 -6.29
CA TRP A 284 15.73 13.77 -5.94
C TRP A 284 15.11 12.93 -7.06
N ASN A 285 15.43 13.25 -8.32
CA ASN A 285 14.93 12.52 -9.48
C ASN A 285 15.86 11.35 -9.88
N ARG A 286 17.01 11.18 -9.22
CA ARG A 286 17.84 9.98 -9.41
C ARG A 286 17.14 8.77 -8.82
N GLY A 287 17.41 7.59 -9.38
CA GLY A 287 16.75 6.36 -8.98
C GLY A 287 17.51 5.10 -9.35
N GLY A 288 16.94 3.97 -8.96
CA GLY A 288 17.42 2.62 -9.27
C GLY A 288 16.27 1.68 -9.59
N ILE A 289 16.60 0.42 -9.90
CA ILE A 289 15.62 -0.60 -10.27
C ILE A 289 15.31 -1.46 -9.05
N HIS A 290 14.11 -1.31 -8.51
CA HIS A 290 13.57 -2.17 -7.47
C HIS A 290 13.01 -3.47 -8.07
N ALA A 291 13.46 -4.62 -7.58
CA ALA A 291 13.14 -5.94 -8.15
C ALA A 291 11.65 -6.19 -8.40
N THR A 292 10.75 -5.65 -7.56
CA THR A 292 9.30 -5.82 -7.70
C THR A 292 8.54 -4.59 -8.15
N ARG A 293 9.15 -3.39 -8.10
CA ARG A 293 8.45 -2.11 -8.34
C ARG A 293 8.96 -1.36 -9.58
N GLY A 294 9.95 -1.92 -10.27
CA GLY A 294 10.58 -1.25 -11.40
C GLY A 294 11.43 -0.06 -10.95
N LYS A 295 11.51 0.97 -11.79
CA LYS A 295 12.32 2.15 -11.52
C LYS A 295 11.71 2.95 -10.37
N MET A 296 12.51 3.25 -9.34
CA MET A 296 12.15 4.05 -8.18
C MET A 296 13.19 5.14 -7.96
N THR A 297 12.72 6.38 -7.85
CA THR A 297 13.53 7.56 -7.50
C THR A 297 13.69 7.72 -5.99
N ILE A 298 14.57 8.63 -5.56
CA ILE A 298 14.68 9.00 -4.14
C ILE A 298 13.33 9.49 -3.60
N LYS A 299 12.57 10.29 -4.37
CA LYS A 299 11.22 10.74 -4.00
C LYS A 299 10.28 9.58 -3.73
N ASP A 300 10.24 8.60 -4.65
CA ASP A 300 9.38 7.42 -4.52
C ASP A 300 9.75 6.59 -3.27
N PHE A 301 11.04 6.49 -2.96
CA PHE A 301 11.50 5.82 -1.74
C PHE A 301 11.13 6.58 -0.47
N VAL A 302 11.16 7.92 -0.47
CA VAL A 302 10.72 8.74 0.67
C VAL A 302 9.21 8.59 0.90
N GLU A 303 8.39 8.65 -0.15
CA GLU A 303 6.94 8.39 -0.01
C GLU A 303 6.69 6.98 0.53
N LEU A 304 7.40 5.98 -0.01
CA LEU A 304 7.26 4.59 0.42
C LEU A 304 7.63 4.43 1.90
N LEU A 305 8.73 5.04 2.36
CA LEU A 305 9.18 4.97 3.74
C LEU A 305 8.19 5.67 4.70
N ALA A 306 7.72 6.87 4.37
CA ALA A 306 6.72 7.58 5.16
C ALA A 306 5.38 6.83 5.24
N TRP A 307 4.97 6.15 4.16
CA TRP A 307 3.79 5.27 4.17
C TRP A 307 4.01 4.00 4.99
N HIS A 308 5.18 3.37 4.85
CA HIS A 308 5.57 2.15 5.55
C HIS A 308 5.55 2.33 7.07
N ASP A 309 6.08 3.45 7.55
CA ASP A 309 6.06 3.82 8.97
C ASP A 309 4.65 3.83 9.56
N ASP A 310 3.70 4.52 8.90
CA ASP A 310 2.33 4.64 9.39
C ASP A 310 1.61 3.29 9.39
N ASN A 311 1.84 2.47 8.36
CA ASN A 311 1.27 1.14 8.27
C ASN A 311 1.76 0.24 9.41
N HIS A 312 3.05 0.29 9.73
CA HIS A 312 3.62 -0.47 10.85
C HIS A 312 3.28 0.13 12.21
N LEU A 313 3.00 1.43 12.29
CA LEU A 313 2.55 2.06 13.54
C LEU A 313 1.14 1.59 13.88
N ASP A 314 0.27 1.48 12.88
CA ASP A 314 -1.04 0.86 13.03
C ASP A 314 -0.93 -0.61 13.43
N GLN A 315 -0.06 -1.39 12.77
CA GLN A 315 0.22 -2.78 13.15
C GLN A 315 0.67 -2.89 14.61
N LEU A 316 1.58 -2.03 15.04
CA LEU A 316 2.06 -1.97 16.42
C LEU A 316 0.90 -1.70 17.39
N LYS A 317 0.05 -0.71 17.10
CA LYS A 317 -1.11 -0.38 17.94
C LYS A 317 -2.11 -1.53 18.00
N ARG A 318 -2.40 -2.19 16.88
CA ARG A 318 -3.26 -3.39 16.84
C ARG A 318 -2.66 -4.53 17.66
N ALA A 319 -1.34 -4.75 17.58
CA ALA A 319 -0.66 -5.75 18.39
C ALA A 319 -0.77 -5.47 19.89
N LEU A 320 -0.68 -4.19 20.31
CA LEU A 320 -0.91 -3.78 21.70
C LEU A 320 -2.35 -4.04 22.17
N ASP A 321 -3.31 -4.01 21.27
CA ASP A 321 -4.71 -4.38 21.52
C ASP A 321 -4.96 -5.90 21.46
N GLY A 322 -3.93 -6.70 21.14
CA GLY A 322 -4.06 -8.14 20.93
C GLY A 322 -4.79 -8.51 19.64
N LYS A 323 -4.79 -7.62 18.64
CA LYS A 323 -5.46 -7.80 17.34
C LYS A 323 -4.43 -8.05 16.24
N ALA A 324 -4.77 -9.01 15.37
CA ALA A 324 -4.12 -9.26 14.10
C ALA A 324 -4.39 -8.13 13.09
#